data_AF-A0A7X9IKU6-F1
#
_entry.id   AF-A0A7X9IKU6-F1
#
_cell.length_a   1.000
_cell.length_b   1.000
_cell.length_c   1.000
_cell.angle_alpha   90.00
_cell.angle_beta   90.00
_cell.angle_gamma   90.00
#
_symmetry.space_group_name_H-M   'P 1'
#
loop_
_entity.id
_entity.type
_entity.pdbx_description
1 polymer ?
#
loop_
_entity_poly.entity_id
_entity_poly.type
_entity_poly.pdbx_seq_one_letter_code
_entity_poly.pdbx_strand_id
1 'polypeptide(L)'
;MGNDVPLNVCVYVTADEGGPNYKIKASTGHDPDFKVSDGNGHFIIFDVYWNDQIGTTGQKKMTAGDETSIGTQSGADTTQSDCGGTMNGNIEIEFTESRLRAAVAGTYSGTLTFTLMPYP
;
A
#
# COMPACT_ATOMS: atom_id res chain seq x y z
N MET A 1 -2.41 -16.54 -14.75
CA MET A 1 -2.97 -16.07 -13.48
C MET A 1 -1.79 -15.87 -12.56
N GLY A 2 -1.35 -14.62 -12.41
CA GLY A 2 -0.32 -14.30 -11.43
C GLY A 2 -0.91 -14.50 -10.05
N ASN A 3 -0.13 -15.06 -9.13
CA ASN A 3 -0.55 -15.15 -7.74
C ASN A 3 -0.51 -13.73 -7.17
N ASP A 4 -1.63 -13.01 -7.21
CA ASP A 4 -1.83 -11.85 -6.36
C ASP A 4 -1.77 -12.39 -4.92
N VAL A 5 -0.61 -12.25 -4.28
CA VAL A 5 -0.45 -12.58 -2.87
C VAL A 5 -0.69 -11.28 -2.12
N PRO A 6 -1.90 -11.07 -1.58
CA PRO A 6 -2.19 -9.88 -0.80
C PRO A 6 -1.26 -9.87 0.42
N LEU A 7 -0.53 -8.77 0.61
CA LEU A 7 0.42 -8.63 1.72
C LEU A 7 -0.35 -8.20 2.97
N ASN A 8 -0.55 -9.12 3.90
CA ASN A 8 -1.15 -8.82 5.19
C ASN A 8 -0.10 -8.22 6.13
N VAL A 9 -0.50 -7.20 6.89
CA VAL A 9 0.38 -6.45 7.78
C VAL A 9 -0.27 -6.25 9.16
N CYS A 10 0.58 -6.01 10.16
CA CYS A 10 0.17 -5.53 11.48
C CYS A 10 0.41 -4.02 11.53
N VAL A 11 -0.65 -3.28 11.82
CA VAL A 11 -0.66 -1.84 12.08
C VAL A 11 -0.88 -1.64 13.57
N TYR A 12 0.07 -0.95 14.20
CA TYR A 12 0.05 -0.61 15.61
C TYR A 12 0.17 0.91 15.77
N VAL A 13 -0.64 1.47 16.68
CA VAL A 13 -0.60 2.87 17.10
C VAL A 13 -0.62 2.90 18.63
N THR A 14 0.23 3.69 19.26
CA THR A 14 0.22 3.82 20.72
C THR A 14 -1.09 4.46 21.19
N ALA A 15 -1.66 3.96 22.29
CA ALA A 15 -2.97 4.42 22.79
C ALA A 15 -3.04 5.94 23.09
N ASP A 16 -1.89 6.56 23.35
CA ASP A 16 -1.78 8.00 23.63
C ASP A 16 -1.88 8.87 22.35
N GLU A 17 -1.90 8.26 21.16
CA GLU A 17 -1.91 8.93 19.85
C GLU A 17 -3.28 8.88 19.15
N GLY A 18 -4.37 9.05 19.91
CA GLY A 18 -5.72 9.21 19.32
C GLY A 18 -6.49 7.91 19.04
N GLY A 19 -6.07 6.79 19.65
CA GLY A 19 -6.76 5.51 19.59
C GLY A 19 -6.42 4.66 18.36
N PRO A 20 -7.32 3.80 17.85
CA PRO A 20 -7.02 2.86 16.75
C PRO A 20 -6.99 3.54 15.37
N ASN A 21 -7.03 4.87 15.33
CA ASN A 21 -7.14 5.65 14.10
C ASN A 21 -5.76 6.10 13.63
N TYR A 22 -5.59 6.13 12.31
CA TYR A 22 -4.33 6.56 11.70
C TYR A 22 -4.59 7.11 10.30
N LYS A 23 -3.53 7.59 9.67
CA LYS A 23 -3.49 7.97 8.26
C LYS A 23 -2.40 7.17 7.57
N ILE A 24 -2.62 6.83 6.31
CA ILE A 24 -1.64 6.12 5.48
C ILE A 24 -1.50 6.78 4.12
N LYS A 25 -0.26 6.91 3.66
CA LYS A 25 0.09 7.30 2.29
C LYS A 25 1.09 6.30 1.71
N ALA A 26 1.14 6.22 0.37
CA ALA A 26 2.07 5.39 -0.36
C ALA A 26 2.79 6.21 -1.43
N SER A 27 4.06 5.89 -1.70
CA SER A 27 4.88 6.62 -2.67
C SER A 27 5.94 5.70 -3.29
N THR A 28 6.20 5.85 -4.59
CA THR A 28 7.39 5.31 -5.27
C THR A 28 8.45 6.39 -5.51
N GLY A 29 8.32 7.54 -4.86
CA GLY A 29 9.06 8.78 -5.13
C GLY A 29 8.13 9.96 -5.41
N HIS A 30 8.67 11.02 -6.04
CA HIS A 30 7.91 12.22 -6.45
C HIS A 30 7.22 12.03 -7.81
N ASP A 31 6.87 10.80 -8.16
CA ASP A 31 6.23 10.48 -9.42
C ASP A 31 4.70 10.60 -9.31
N PRO A 32 4.01 11.03 -10.39
CA PRO A 32 2.55 11.13 -10.42
C PRO A 32 1.84 9.76 -10.47
N ASP A 33 2.60 8.68 -10.71
CA ASP A 33 2.10 7.30 -10.86
C ASP A 33 2.96 6.34 -10.03
N PHE A 34 2.34 5.28 -9.51
CA PHE A 34 3.08 4.15 -8.96
C PHE A 34 3.62 3.32 -10.12
N LYS A 35 4.94 3.17 -10.20
CA LYS A 35 5.58 2.49 -11.33
C LYS A 35 6.84 1.74 -10.94
N VAL A 36 7.12 0.68 -11.68
CA VAL A 36 8.41 -0.02 -11.68
C VAL A 36 9.17 0.31 -12.97
N SER A 37 10.51 0.26 -12.91
CA SER A 37 11.39 0.64 -14.02
C SER A 37 12.34 -0.50 -14.37
N ASP A 38 12.69 -0.61 -15.66
CA ASP A 38 13.75 -1.50 -16.15
C ASP A 38 15.14 -0.84 -16.14
N GLY A 39 15.22 0.43 -15.73
CA GLY A 39 16.45 1.23 -15.73
C GLY A 39 16.83 1.83 -17.09
N ASN A 40 16.10 1.53 -18.17
CA ASN A 40 16.34 2.00 -19.54
C ASN A 40 15.25 2.94 -20.06
N GLY A 41 14.44 3.49 -19.15
CA GLY A 41 13.36 4.43 -19.48
C GLY A 41 12.03 3.76 -19.83
N HIS A 42 11.90 2.44 -19.68
CA HIS A 42 10.60 1.76 -19.74
C HIS A 42 10.02 1.62 -18.34
N PHE A 43 8.69 1.73 -18.25
CA PHE A 43 7.98 1.65 -16.99
C PHE A 43 6.72 0.78 -17.12
N ILE A 44 6.34 0.15 -16.01
CA ILE A 44 5.01 -0.47 -15.85
C ILE A 44 4.31 0.21 -14.69
N ILE A 45 3.15 0.80 -14.97
CA ILE A 45 2.30 1.43 -13.96
C ILE A 45 1.50 0.33 -13.24
N PHE A 46 1.38 0.45 -11.92
CA PHE A 46 0.55 -0.43 -11.10
C PHE A 46 -0.40 0.38 -10.23
N ASP A 47 -1.45 -0.27 -9.76
CA ASP A 47 -2.37 0.30 -8.79
C ASP A 47 -2.04 -0.25 -7.40
N VAL A 48 -2.25 0.57 -6.37
CA VAL A 48 -2.01 0.21 -4.97
C VAL A 48 -3.31 0.38 -4.22
N TYR A 49 -3.65 -0.61 -3.40
CA TYR A 49 -4.83 -0.59 -2.55
C TYR A 49 -4.45 -0.87 -1.10
N TRP A 50 -5.19 -0.24 -0.19
CA TRP A 50 -5.08 -0.43 1.26
C TRP A 50 -6.40 -0.92 1.85
N ASN A 51 -6.32 -1.80 2.85
CA ASN A 51 -7.47 -2.24 3.62
C ASN A 51 -7.16 -2.29 5.13
N ASP A 52 -8.12 -1.87 5.95
CA ASP A 52 -8.09 -1.92 7.43
C ASP A 52 -8.49 -3.30 7.98
N GLN A 53 -8.33 -4.33 7.16
CA GLN A 53 -8.64 -5.72 7.46
C GLN A 53 -7.86 -6.62 6.51
N ILE A 54 -7.77 -7.90 6.85
CA ILE A 54 -7.19 -8.90 5.95
C ILE A 54 -8.05 -9.10 4.69
N GLY A 55 -7.38 -9.34 3.56
CA GLY A 55 -8.02 -9.55 2.27
C GLY A 55 -8.42 -8.25 1.54
N THR A 56 -9.07 -8.40 0.38
CA THR A 56 -9.24 -7.33 -0.61
C THR A 56 -10.66 -6.71 -0.63
N THR A 57 -11.61 -7.30 0.11
CA THR A 57 -12.98 -6.79 0.19
C THR A 57 -13.00 -5.40 0.85
N GLY A 58 -13.54 -4.40 0.14
CA GLY A 58 -13.71 -3.04 0.67
C GLY A 58 -12.45 -2.18 0.68
N GLN A 59 -11.36 -2.65 0.04
CA GLN A 59 -10.12 -1.89 -0.05
C GLN A 59 -10.28 -0.54 -0.75
N LYS A 60 -9.44 0.41 -0.36
CA LYS A 60 -9.40 1.76 -0.91
C LYS A 60 -8.19 1.89 -1.83
N LYS A 61 -8.42 2.41 -3.03
CA LYS A 61 -7.36 2.73 -3.98
C LYS A 61 -6.54 3.92 -3.47
N MET A 62 -5.22 3.79 -3.52
CA MET A 62 -4.27 4.86 -3.21
C MET A 62 -3.93 5.65 -4.46
N THR A 63 -3.59 6.93 -4.28
CA THR A 63 -3.18 7.83 -5.37
C THR A 63 -1.70 8.13 -5.26
N ALA A 64 -0.96 7.96 -6.35
CA ALA A 64 0.45 8.29 -6.41
C ALA A 64 0.68 9.80 -6.53
N GLY A 65 1.87 10.26 -6.14
CA GLY A 65 2.26 11.68 -6.18
C GLY A 65 1.53 12.57 -5.19
N ASP A 66 0.56 12.04 -4.44
CA ASP A 66 -0.15 12.75 -3.40
C ASP A 66 0.55 12.55 -2.05
N GLU A 67 1.05 13.65 -1.48
CA GLU A 67 1.55 13.72 -0.10
C GLU A 67 0.43 13.48 0.93
N THR A 68 -0.84 13.54 0.50
CA THR A 68 -2.00 13.39 1.36
C THR A 68 -2.44 11.93 1.51
N SER A 69 -2.84 11.57 2.71
CA SER A 69 -3.30 10.22 3.03
C SER A 69 -4.65 9.92 2.38
N ILE A 70 -5.00 8.64 2.24
CA ILE A 70 -6.33 8.18 1.77
C ILE A 70 -7.48 8.39 2.78
N GLY A 71 -7.40 9.47 3.55
CA GLY A 71 -8.28 9.77 4.69
C GLY A 71 -7.92 9.01 5.97
N THR A 72 -8.78 9.15 6.97
CA THR A 72 -8.67 8.44 8.25
C THR A 72 -8.95 6.95 8.06
N GLN A 73 -8.04 6.14 8.57
CA GLN A 73 -8.15 4.70 8.68
C GLN A 73 -8.38 4.31 10.14
N SER A 74 -8.80 3.07 10.37
CA SER A 74 -9.11 2.55 11.71
C SER A 74 -8.66 1.10 11.86
N GLY A 75 -8.82 0.51 13.04
CA GLY A 75 -8.53 -0.91 13.26
C GLY A 75 -7.06 -1.22 13.58
N ALA A 76 -6.24 -0.20 13.83
CA ALA A 76 -4.91 -0.40 14.39
C ALA A 76 -5.00 -1.07 15.76
N ASP A 77 -4.04 -1.94 16.07
CA ASP A 77 -3.86 -2.45 17.43
C ASP A 77 -3.29 -1.33 18.31
N THR A 78 -3.84 -1.17 19.51
CA THR A 78 -3.39 -0.15 20.48
C THR A 78 -2.78 -0.74 21.74
N THR A 79 -2.60 -2.06 21.76
CA THR A 79 -2.23 -2.83 22.95
C THR A 79 -0.91 -3.56 22.78
N GLN A 80 -0.64 -4.09 21.58
CA GLN A 80 0.55 -4.89 21.29
C GLN A 80 1.17 -4.48 19.95
N SER A 81 2.47 -4.20 19.96
CA SER A 81 3.21 -3.75 18.76
C SER A 81 3.33 -4.81 17.66
N ASP A 82 3.06 -6.07 17.98
CA ASP A 82 3.01 -7.20 17.05
C ASP A 82 1.57 -7.65 16.77
N CYS A 83 0.57 -6.87 17.19
CA CYS A 83 -0.85 -7.18 17.06
C CYS A 83 -1.24 -8.55 17.64
N GLY A 84 -0.51 -9.03 18.66
CA GLY A 84 -0.69 -10.37 19.24
C GLY A 84 -0.43 -11.51 18.25
N GLY A 85 0.41 -11.26 17.24
CA GLY A 85 0.69 -12.20 16.15
C GLY A 85 -0.40 -12.28 15.07
N THR A 86 -1.40 -11.39 15.11
CA THR A 86 -2.48 -11.32 14.12
C THR A 86 -2.25 -10.17 13.14
N MET A 87 -2.84 -10.26 11.96
CA MET A 87 -2.77 -9.19 10.96
C MET A 87 -4.10 -8.44 10.95
N ASN A 88 -4.03 -7.11 10.84
CA ASN A 88 -5.19 -6.21 10.85
C ASN A 88 -5.19 -5.24 9.66
N GLY A 89 -4.26 -5.39 8.71
CA GLY A 89 -4.24 -4.61 7.49
C GLY A 89 -3.87 -5.46 6.27
N ASN A 90 -4.18 -4.93 5.10
CA ASN A 90 -3.82 -5.54 3.82
C ASN A 90 -3.35 -4.49 2.80
N ILE A 91 -2.34 -4.90 2.04
CA ILE A 91 -1.85 -4.19 0.86
C ILE A 91 -2.05 -5.09 -0.36
N GLU A 92 -2.67 -4.53 -1.40
CA GLU A 92 -2.73 -5.15 -2.73
C GLU A 92 -2.02 -4.26 -3.75
N ILE A 93 -1.24 -4.90 -4.61
CA ILE A 93 -0.55 -4.27 -5.74
C ILE A 93 -1.05 -4.96 -7.00
N GLU A 94 -1.65 -4.21 -7.91
CA GLU A 94 -2.29 -4.75 -9.11
C GLU A 94 -1.59 -4.27 -10.38
N PHE A 95 -1.20 -5.23 -11.22
CA PHE A 95 -0.77 -4.98 -12.59
C PHE A 95 -1.84 -5.45 -13.56
N THR A 96 -2.51 -4.53 -14.24
CA THR A 96 -3.51 -4.94 -15.24
C THR A 96 -2.85 -5.69 -16.39
N GLU A 97 -3.54 -6.70 -16.93
CA GLU A 97 -3.06 -7.48 -18.07
C GLU A 97 -2.71 -6.57 -19.27
N SER A 98 -3.49 -5.51 -19.49
CA SER A 98 -3.23 -4.55 -20.57
C SER A 98 -1.88 -3.85 -20.44
N ARG A 99 -1.50 -3.43 -19.22
CA ARG A 99 -0.20 -2.78 -18.95
C ARG A 99 0.94 -3.77 -19.07
N LEU A 100 0.75 -5.01 -18.62
CA LEU A 100 1.75 -6.08 -18.76
C LEU A 100 1.98 -6.45 -20.23
N ARG A 101 0.93 -6.51 -21.05
CA ARG A 101 1.05 -6.81 -22.49
C ARG A 101 1.69 -5.68 -23.29
N ALA A 102 1.51 -4.44 -22.85
CA ALA A 102 2.12 -3.27 -23.48
C ALA A 102 3.61 -3.08 -23.09
N ALA A 103 4.05 -3.69 -21.99
CA ALA A 103 5.41 -3.55 -21.50
C ALA A 103 6.42 -4.26 -22.41
N VAL A 104 7.59 -3.65 -22.57
CA VAL A 104 8.74 -4.29 -23.21
C VAL A 104 9.20 -5.45 -22.33
N ALA A 105 9.50 -6.60 -22.93
CA ALA A 105 9.99 -7.76 -22.18
C ALA A 105 11.30 -7.44 -21.47
N GLY A 106 11.34 -7.65 -20.15
CA GLY A 106 12.48 -7.34 -19.32
C GLY A 106 12.18 -7.50 -17.83
N THR A 107 13.17 -7.21 -17.01
CA THR A 107 13.02 -7.19 -15.54
C THR A 107 12.76 -5.75 -15.10
N TYR A 108 11.67 -5.56 -14.35
CA TYR A 108 11.32 -4.28 -13.76
C TYR A 108 11.43 -4.36 -12.25
N SER A 109 11.88 -3.29 -11.61
CA SER A 109 11.96 -3.19 -10.16
C SER A 109 11.68 -1.76 -9.69
N GLY A 110 11.35 -1.64 -8.41
CA GLY A 110 11.05 -0.37 -7.77
C GLY A 110 10.80 -0.57 -6.28
N THR A 111 10.74 0.53 -5.55
CA THR A 111 10.42 0.55 -4.12
C THR A 111 9.12 1.29 -3.91
N LEU A 112 8.16 0.64 -3.24
CA LEU A 112 6.95 1.27 -2.74
C LEU A 112 7.12 1.51 -1.25
N THR A 113 6.99 2.76 -0.82
CA THR A 113 7.09 3.16 0.59
C THR A 113 5.72 3.51 1.11
N PHE A 114 5.31 2.88 2.20
CA PHE A 114 4.13 3.25 2.97
C PHE A 114 4.56 4.09 4.17
N THR A 115 3.84 5.18 4.43
CA THR A 115 4.04 6.01 5.62
C THR A 115 2.75 6.01 6.42
N LEU A 116 2.82 5.43 7.61
CA LEU A 116 1.76 5.51 8.61
C LEU A 116 1.99 6.74 9.49
N MET A 117 0.93 7.48 9.73
CA MET A 117 0.92 8.69 10.54
C MET A 117 -0.17 8.54 11.60
N PRO A 118 0.12 8.81 12.88
CA PRO A 118 -0.91 8.81 13.91
C PRO A 118 -1.99 9.86 13.62
N TYR A 119 -3.23 9.57 14.05
CA TYR A 119 -4.33 10.52 13.92
C TYR A 119 -4.44 11.36 15.20
N PRO A 120 -4.34 12.70 15.14
CA PRO A 120 -4.44 13.55 16.34
C PRO A 120 -5.85 13.57 16.95
#